data_AF-A0A3D8TN68-F1
#
_entry.id   AF-A0A3D8TN68-F1
#
_cell.length_a   1.000
_cell.length_b   1.000
_cell.length_c   1.000
_cell.angle_alpha   90.00
_cell.angle_beta   90.00
_cell.angle_gamma   90.00
#
_symmetry.space_group_name_H-M   'P 1'
#
loop_
_entity.id
_entity.type
_entity.pdbx_description
1 polymer ?
#
loop_
_entity_poly.entity_id
_entity_poly.type
_entity_poly.pdbx_seq_one_letter_code
_entity_poly.pdbx_strand_id
1 'polypeptide(L)'
;MANSPITDVIFDFCGVLLDWNTRACLEGRFPDEIVERICADDDPCGFFRYEDRMDTGEDFADIYPDVVREQGQELADIFKFYIGHYADALPRTLPGMVELLADLKAHGYGVWG
;
A
#
# COMPACT_ATOMS: atom_id res chain seq x y z
N MET A 1 17.09 -29.85 -11.76
CA MET A 1 16.98 -28.50 -12.35
C MET A 1 15.55 -28.35 -12.81
N ALA A 2 14.89 -27.24 -12.46
CA ALA A 2 13.49 -27.04 -12.81
C ALA A 2 13.35 -27.06 -14.34
N ASN A 3 12.54 -27.98 -14.87
CA ASN A 3 12.17 -28.05 -16.29
C ASN A 3 11.11 -26.99 -16.67
N SER A 4 10.98 -25.93 -15.85
CA SER A 4 10.04 -24.85 -16.07
C SER A 4 10.64 -23.85 -17.07
N PRO A 5 9.86 -23.36 -18.05
CA PRO A 5 10.32 -22.28 -18.94
C PRO A 5 10.46 -20.94 -18.20
N ILE A 6 9.94 -20.82 -16.97
CA ILE A 6 10.04 -19.61 -16.14
C ILE A 6 11.39 -19.64 -15.43
N THR A 7 12.15 -18.55 -15.55
CA THR A 7 13.46 -18.37 -14.87
C THR A 7 13.41 -17.29 -13.79
N ASP A 8 12.45 -16.37 -13.87
CA ASP A 8 12.39 -15.17 -13.05
C ASP A 8 10.95 -14.91 -12.60
N VAL A 9 10.80 -14.38 -11.38
CA VAL A 9 9.52 -13.95 -10.81
C VAL A 9 9.67 -12.54 -10.28
N ILE A 10 8.77 -11.65 -10.71
CA ILE A 10 8.67 -10.28 -10.23
C ILE A 10 7.48 -10.21 -9.27
N PHE A 11 7.69 -9.67 -8.09
CA PHE A 11 6.68 -9.50 -7.06
C PHE A 11 6.35 -8.03 -6.89
N ASP A 12 5.06 -7.75 -6.83
CA ASP A 12 4.59 -6.51 -6.22
C ASP A 12 4.80 -6.55 -4.69
N PHE A 13 4.74 -5.41 -4.02
CA PHE A 13 4.88 -5.32 -2.57
C PHE A 13 3.53 -5.33 -1.86
N CYS A 14 2.70 -4.30 -2.04
CA CYS A 14 1.47 -4.11 -1.28
C CYS A 14 0.42 -5.16 -1.66
N GLY A 15 -0.07 -5.91 -0.67
CA GLY A 15 -1.02 -7.01 -0.91
C GLY A 15 -0.41 -8.27 -1.52
N VAL A 16 0.91 -8.29 -1.78
CA VAL A 16 1.63 -9.46 -2.32
C VAL A 16 2.75 -9.92 -1.39
N LEU A 17 3.77 -9.10 -1.14
CA LEU A 17 4.83 -9.42 -0.16
C LEU A 17 4.50 -8.87 1.23
N LEU A 18 3.89 -7.70 1.28
CA LEU A 18 3.58 -6.94 2.48
C LEU A 18 2.06 -6.88 2.68
N ASP A 19 1.63 -7.04 3.92
CA ASP A 19 0.24 -6.83 4.32
C ASP A 19 -0.01 -5.32 4.33
N TRP A 20 -0.69 -4.81 3.29
CA TRP A 20 -1.04 -3.41 3.21
C TRP A 20 -2.36 -3.16 3.95
N ASN A 21 -2.29 -2.33 4.98
CA ASN A 21 -3.38 -2.12 5.92
C ASN A 21 -3.44 -0.65 6.35
N THR A 22 -4.23 0.14 5.61
CA THR A 22 -4.49 1.57 5.91
C THR A 22 -4.99 1.78 7.33
N ARG A 23 -5.86 0.90 7.82
CA ARG A 23 -6.40 0.98 9.19
C ARG A 23 -5.30 0.90 10.24
N ALA A 24 -4.29 0.03 10.06
CA ALA A 24 -3.20 -0.11 11.02
C ALA A 24 -2.40 1.20 11.23
N CYS A 25 -2.34 2.06 10.21
CA CYS A 25 -1.69 3.38 10.31
C CYS A 25 -2.55 4.41 11.06
N LEU A 26 -3.89 4.32 10.95
CA LEU A 26 -4.81 5.35 11.41
C LEU A 26 -5.51 5.05 12.74
N GLU A 27 -5.72 3.76 13.05
CA GLU A 27 -6.44 3.31 14.24
C GLU A 27 -5.75 3.76 15.52
N GLY A 28 -6.54 4.28 16.47
CA GLY A 28 -6.04 4.87 17.72
C GLY A 28 -5.38 6.25 17.59
N ARG A 29 -5.18 6.76 16.36
CA ARG A 29 -4.66 8.12 16.09
C ARG A 29 -5.75 9.10 15.67
N PHE A 30 -6.80 8.61 15.01
CA PHE A 30 -7.94 9.39 14.53
C PHE A 30 -9.28 8.80 15.03
N PRO A 31 -10.37 9.56 15.01
CA PRO A 31 -11.69 9.05 15.40
C PRO A 31 -12.11 7.85 14.55
N ASP A 32 -12.63 6.81 15.20
CA ASP A 32 -13.02 5.54 14.55
C ASP A 32 -13.97 5.78 13.36
N GLU A 33 -14.94 6.68 13.48
CA GLU A 33 -15.87 7.00 12.40
C GLU A 33 -15.22 7.52 11.12
N ILE A 34 -14.10 8.25 11.25
CA ILE A 34 -13.33 8.73 10.10
C ILE A 34 -12.46 7.62 9.55
N VAL A 35 -11.84 6.79 10.42
CA VAL A 35 -11.05 5.64 10.00
C VAL A 35 -11.90 4.64 9.22
N GLU A 36 -13.11 4.33 9.68
CA GLU A 36 -14.06 3.47 8.98
C GLU A 36 -14.39 3.99 7.59
N ARG A 37 -14.64 5.31 7.47
CA ARG A 37 -14.95 5.93 6.17
C ARG A 37 -13.76 5.90 5.22
N ILE A 38 -12.55 6.14 5.73
CA ILE A 38 -11.32 6.10 4.92
C ILE A 38 -11.06 4.67 4.42
N CYS A 39 -11.29 3.67 5.26
CA CYS A 39 -11.01 2.26 4.94
C CYS A 39 -12.17 1.55 4.21
N ALA A 40 -13.22 2.27 3.81
CA ALA A 40 -14.37 1.68 3.14
C ALA A 40 -14.04 1.28 1.69
N ASP A 41 -14.51 0.10 1.27
CA ASP A 41 -14.19 -0.50 -0.04
C ASP A 41 -14.64 0.36 -1.24
N ASP A 42 -15.66 1.22 -1.07
CA ASP A 42 -16.16 2.12 -2.10
C ASP A 42 -15.40 3.46 -2.19
N ASP A 43 -14.30 3.59 -1.43
CA ASP A 43 -13.36 4.71 -1.40
C ASP A 43 -14.02 6.11 -1.35
N PRO A 44 -14.93 6.36 -0.38
CA PRO A 44 -15.68 7.61 -0.34
C PRO A 44 -14.79 8.84 -0.04
N CYS A 45 -13.61 8.60 0.56
CA CYS A 45 -12.61 9.63 0.84
C CYS A 45 -11.55 9.76 -0.25
N GLY A 46 -11.57 8.89 -1.27
CA GLY A 46 -10.63 8.92 -2.39
C GLY A 46 -9.20 8.49 -2.06
N PHE A 47 -8.94 7.93 -0.87
CA PHE A 47 -7.58 7.58 -0.42
C PHE A 47 -6.91 6.63 -1.40
N PHE A 48 -7.61 5.55 -1.76
CA PHE A 48 -7.08 4.56 -2.70
C PHE A 48 -6.90 5.16 -4.10
N ARG A 49 -7.86 5.98 -4.56
CA ARG A 49 -7.73 6.68 -5.84
C ARG A 49 -6.56 7.68 -5.88
N TYR A 50 -6.26 8.38 -4.78
CA TYR A 50 -5.11 9.29 -4.72
C TYR A 50 -3.79 8.52 -4.66
N GLU A 51 -3.75 7.37 -3.98
CA GLU A 51 -2.61 6.45 -4.03
C GLU A 51 -2.40 5.89 -5.44
N ASP A 52 -3.46 5.47 -6.14
CA ASP A 52 -3.36 5.00 -7.53
C ASP A 52 -2.71 6.05 -8.45
N ARG A 53 -3.00 7.35 -8.23
CA ARG A 53 -2.33 8.43 -8.97
C ARG A 53 -0.83 8.46 -8.68
N MET A 54 -0.44 8.30 -7.42
CA MET A 54 0.98 8.21 -7.03
C MET A 54 1.66 6.99 -7.65
N ASP A 55 0.96 5.85 -7.70
CA ASP A 55 1.46 4.62 -8.35
C ASP A 55 1.62 4.79 -9.86
N THR A 56 0.81 5.65 -10.50
CA THR A 56 1.01 6.04 -11.91
C THR A 56 2.13 7.07 -12.11
N GLY A 57 2.77 7.54 -11.03
CA GLY A 57 3.94 8.41 -11.04
C GLY A 57 3.68 9.89 -10.77
N GLU A 58 2.47 10.28 -10.33
CA GLU A 58 2.21 11.65 -9.90
C GLU A 58 2.82 11.93 -8.51
N ASP A 59 3.40 13.12 -8.32
CA ASP A 59 3.98 13.50 -7.03
C ASP A 59 2.88 13.88 -6.02
N PHE A 60 3.10 13.55 -4.74
CA PHE A 60 2.20 13.95 -3.65
C PHE A 60 1.94 15.46 -3.64
N ALA A 61 2.94 16.28 -3.97
CA ALA A 61 2.82 17.73 -4.01
C ALA A 61 1.79 18.22 -5.06
N ASP A 62 1.61 17.46 -6.14
CA ASP A 62 0.66 17.76 -7.21
C ASP A 62 -0.74 17.20 -6.90
N ILE A 63 -0.82 16.09 -6.16
CA ILE A 63 -2.09 15.48 -5.75
C ILE A 63 -2.72 16.20 -4.55
N TYR A 64 -1.92 16.62 -3.57
CA TYR A 64 -2.42 17.19 -2.31
C TYR A 64 -3.42 18.35 -2.47
N PRO A 65 -3.22 19.33 -3.40
CA PRO A 65 -4.21 20.36 -3.66
C PRO A 65 -5.58 19.82 -4.11
N ASP A 66 -5.61 18.72 -4.88
CA ASP A 66 -6.86 18.07 -5.27
C ASP A 66 -7.54 17.40 -4.08
N VAL A 67 -6.78 16.77 -3.19
CA VAL A 67 -7.33 16.19 -1.94
C VAL A 67 -8.01 17.28 -1.11
N VAL A 68 -7.35 18.43 -0.91
CA VAL A 68 -7.93 19.57 -0.18
C VAL A 68 -9.20 20.07 -0.86
N ARG A 69 -9.18 20.20 -2.20
CA ARG A 69 -10.32 20.70 -2.98
C ARG A 69 -11.53 19.76 -2.93
N GLU A 70 -11.29 18.45 -2.96
CA GLU A 70 -12.35 17.44 -3.11
C GLU A 70 -12.86 16.91 -1.77
N GLN A 71 -11.99 16.76 -0.78
CA GLN A 71 -12.30 16.15 0.52
C GLN A 71 -12.31 17.15 1.68
N GLY A 72 -11.77 18.35 1.47
CA GLY A 72 -11.58 19.35 2.51
C GLY A 72 -10.28 19.17 3.30
N GLN A 73 -9.91 20.21 4.06
CA GLN A 73 -8.62 20.29 4.74
C GLN A 73 -8.40 19.17 5.76
N GLU A 74 -9.43 18.80 6.52
CA GLU A 74 -9.33 17.78 7.56
C GLU A 74 -8.91 16.42 6.98
N LEU A 75 -9.61 15.93 5.96
CA LEU A 75 -9.25 14.67 5.29
C LEU A 75 -7.91 14.76 4.56
N ALA A 76 -7.59 15.92 3.97
CA ALA A 76 -6.30 16.13 3.34
C ALA A 76 -5.15 16.04 4.36
N ASP A 77 -5.30 16.61 5.56
CA ASP A 77 -4.30 16.52 6.62
C ASP A 77 -4.10 15.07 7.09
N ILE A 78 -5.18 14.28 7.16
CA ILE A 78 -5.09 12.84 7.47
C ILE A 78 -4.39 12.08 6.34
N PHE A 79 -4.71 12.37 5.07
CA PHE A 79 -4.03 11.76 3.93
C PHE A 79 -2.53 12.08 3.93
N LYS A 80 -2.17 13.33 4.18
CA LYS A 80 -0.77 13.74 4.35
C LYS A 80 -0.08 13.02 5.50
N PHE A 81 -0.78 12.87 6.63
CA PHE A 81 -0.26 12.10 7.77
C PHE A 81 0.00 10.66 7.36
N TYR A 82 -0.95 10.01 6.69
CA TYR A 82 -0.86 8.64 6.21
C TYR A 82 0.34 8.44 5.27
N ILE A 83 0.50 9.30 4.26
CA ILE A 83 1.66 9.25 3.35
C ILE A 83 2.98 9.45 4.10
N GLY A 84 3.01 10.35 5.10
CA GLY A 84 4.19 10.56 5.95
C GLY A 84 4.51 9.41 6.91
N HIS A 85 3.56 8.50 7.16
CA HIS A 85 3.68 7.36 8.05
C HIS A 85 3.38 6.04 7.31
N TYR A 86 3.68 5.96 6.02
CA TYR A 86 3.30 4.82 5.18
C TYR A 86 3.81 3.48 5.70
N ALA A 87 4.98 3.46 6.36
CA ALA A 87 5.52 2.26 7.00
C ALA A 87 4.59 1.67 8.08
N ASP A 88 3.80 2.50 8.77
CA ASP A 88 2.82 2.04 9.76
C ASP A 88 1.62 1.33 9.10
N ALA A 89 1.40 1.56 7.80
CA ALA A 89 0.40 0.83 6.99
C ALA A 89 0.92 -0.52 6.46
N LEU A 90 2.18 -0.86 6.73
CA LEU A 90 2.82 -2.11 6.30
C LEU A 90 3.27 -2.93 7.51
N PRO A 91 2.34 -3.36 8.39
CA PRO A 91 2.67 -3.91 9.71
C PRO A 91 3.47 -5.21 9.68
N ARG A 92 3.43 -5.96 8.57
CA ARG A 92 4.09 -7.27 8.45
C ARG A 92 4.23 -7.72 7.00
N THR A 93 5.05 -8.73 6.79
CA THR A 93 5.04 -9.54 5.57
C THR A 93 3.80 -10.44 5.55
N LEU A 94 3.28 -10.73 4.35
CA LEU A 94 2.24 -11.73 4.19
C LEU A 94 2.75 -13.13 4.58
N PRO A 95 1.95 -13.95 5.30
CA PRO A 95 2.39 -15.26 5.76
C PRO A 95 2.84 -16.18 4.61
N GLY A 96 4.00 -16.84 4.76
CA GLY A 96 4.54 -17.76 3.75
C GLY A 96 5.34 -17.10 2.63
N MET A 97 5.29 -15.76 2.50
CA MET A 97 5.98 -15.08 1.40
C MET A 97 7.49 -15.09 1.56
N VAL A 98 8.01 -14.98 2.79
CA VAL A 98 9.46 -15.04 3.05
C VAL A 98 10.01 -16.42 2.69
N GLU A 99 9.30 -17.48 3.08
CA GLU A 99 9.62 -18.87 2.77
C GLU A 99 9.57 -19.11 1.25
N LEU A 100 8.52 -18.62 0.58
CA LEU A 100 8.39 -18.73 -0.87
C LEU A 100 9.55 -18.06 -1.62
N LEU A 101 9.94 -16.85 -1.21
CA LEU A 101 11.08 -16.14 -1.84
C LEU A 101 12.39 -16.90 -1.63
N ALA A 102 12.59 -17.49 -0.44
CA ALA A 102 13.75 -18.32 -0.16
C ALA A 102 13.77 -19.59 -1.01
N ASP A 103 12.63 -20.26 -1.13
CA ASP A 103 12.48 -21.49 -1.93
C ASP A 103 12.74 -21.23 -3.42
N LEU A 104 12.22 -20.13 -3.97
CA LEU A 104 12.46 -19.74 -5.36
C LEU A 104 13.96 -19.52 -5.62
N LYS A 105 14.63 -18.75 -4.75
CA LYS A 105 16.08 -18.54 -4.87
C LYS A 105 16.87 -19.83 -4.74
N ALA A 106 16.50 -20.71 -3.81
CA ALA A 106 17.17 -22.01 -3.61
C ALA A 106 17.06 -22.93 -4.84
N HIS A 107 15.98 -22.80 -5.61
CA HIS A 107 15.76 -23.55 -6.85
C HIS A 107 16.31 -22.87 -8.12
N GLY A 108 16.99 -21.73 -7.96
CA GLY A 108 17.69 -21.03 -9.04
C GLY A 108 16.82 -20.04 -9.82
N TYR A 109 15.66 -19.64 -9.29
CA TYR A 109 14.85 -18.58 -9.90
C TYR A 109 15.42 -17.19 -9.54
N GLY A 110 15.42 -16.28 -10.50
CA GLY A 110 15.57 -14.86 -10.25
C GLY A 110 14.33 -14.32 -9.52
N VAL A 111 14.54 -13.46 -8.52
CA VAL A 111 13.47 -12.90 -7.69
C VAL A 111 13.67 -11.40 -7.60
N TRP A 112 12.65 -10.65 -8.00
CA TRP A 112 12.68 -9.20 -8.19
C TRP A 112 11.42 -8.55 -7.57
N GLY A 113 11.50 -7.26 -7.31
CA GLY A 113 10.40 -6.39 -6.89
C GLY A 113 10.77 -4.94 -7.13
#